data_AF-A0A2P6SB99-F1
#
_entry.id   AF-A0A2P6SB99-F1
#
_cell.length_a   1.000
_cell.length_b   1.000
_cell.length_c   1.000
_cell.angle_alpha   90.00
_cell.angle_beta   90.00
_cell.angle_gamma   90.00
#
_symmetry.space_group_name_H-M   'P 1'
#
loop_
_entity.id
_entity.type
_entity.pdbx_description
1 polymer ?
#
loop_
_entity_poly.entity_id
_entity_poly.type
_entity_poly.pdbx_seq_one_letter_code
_entity_poly.pdbx_strand_id
1 'polypeptide(L)'
;MMENEENDLASGTFTWKIDKFSKLNADKCYSEVFVIGGFKWRVSLYPKGYIVRHSISMYLEVADSSKLPSGWTRYAKFSFTLVNQLDRILSKTKSIHTFLVHILCPILSIYLLLCHLDECIFFKNLF
;
A
#
# COMPACT_ATOMS: atom_id res chain seq x y z
N MET A 1 -28.99 -18.46 -21.55
CA MET A 1 -27.87 -17.54 -21.82
C MET A 1 -27.23 -17.27 -20.48
N MET A 2 -26.14 -17.99 -20.16
CA MET A 2 -25.30 -17.67 -19.01
C MET A 2 -24.22 -16.76 -19.55
N GLU A 3 -24.28 -15.47 -19.22
CA GLU A 3 -23.22 -14.54 -19.59
C GLU A 3 -21.95 -14.90 -18.82
N ASN A 4 -20.86 -14.89 -19.57
CA ASN A 4 -19.52 -15.27 -19.15
C ASN A 4 -19.08 -14.46 -17.93
N GLU A 5 -18.86 -15.14 -16.80
CA GLU A 5 -17.98 -14.63 -15.74
C GLU A 5 -16.54 -14.70 -16.25
N GLU A 6 -16.19 -13.74 -17.10
CA GLU A 6 -14.80 -13.42 -17.37
C GLU A 6 -14.24 -12.79 -16.09
N ASN A 7 -13.77 -13.66 -15.19
CA ASN A 7 -13.09 -13.30 -13.95
C ASN A 7 -11.69 -12.78 -14.30
N ASP A 8 -11.68 -11.67 -15.05
CA ASP A 8 -10.49 -10.98 -15.47
C ASP A 8 -9.95 -10.27 -14.23
N LEU A 9 -8.83 -10.76 -13.70
CA LEU A 9 -8.17 -10.20 -12.52
C LEU A 9 -7.86 -8.73 -12.81
N ALA A 10 -8.73 -7.84 -12.34
CA ALA A 10 -8.58 -6.41 -12.58
C ALA A 10 -7.25 -5.93 -11.99
N SER A 11 -6.30 -5.64 -12.88
CA SER A 11 -4.96 -5.17 -12.54
C SER A 11 -4.78 -3.74 -12.99
N GLY A 12 -3.91 -3.00 -12.31
CA GLY A 12 -3.66 -1.62 -12.64
C GLY A 12 -2.40 -1.10 -11.98
N THR A 13 -1.88 0.00 -12.50
CA THR A 13 -0.74 0.71 -11.92
C THR A 13 -1.18 2.10 -11.50
N PHE A 14 -0.88 2.46 -10.26
CA PHE A 14 -1.04 3.81 -9.76
C PHE A 14 0.34 4.42 -9.48
N THR A 15 0.54 5.66 -9.92
CA THR A 15 1.79 6.40 -9.67
C THR A 15 1.51 7.59 -8.79
N TRP A 16 2.14 7.62 -7.62
CA TRP A 16 2.11 8.77 -6.72
C TRP A 16 3.40 9.56 -6.82
N LYS A 17 3.31 10.80 -7.29
CA LYS A 17 4.43 11.73 -7.27
C LYS A 17 4.45 12.50 -5.96
N ILE A 18 5.57 12.44 -5.26
CA ILE A 18 5.81 13.24 -4.05
C ILE A 18 6.80 14.32 -4.39
N ASP A 19 6.36 15.57 -4.34
CA ASP A 19 7.23 16.71 -4.56
C ASP A 19 8.09 16.97 -3.32
N LYS A 20 9.35 17.33 -3.55
CA LYS A 20 10.32 17.69 -2.49
C LYS A 20 10.42 16.64 -1.38
N PHE A 21 10.49 15.35 -1.75
CA PHE A 21 10.59 14.21 -0.81
C PHE A 21 11.65 14.41 0.28
N SER A 22 12.83 14.93 -0.06
CA SER A 22 13.91 15.21 0.91
C SER A 22 13.56 16.25 1.98
N LYS A 23 12.54 17.08 1.75
CA LYS A 23 12.02 18.08 2.70
C LYS A 23 10.77 17.61 3.43
N LEU A 24 10.31 16.38 3.18
CA LEU A 24 9.11 15.83 3.79
C LEU A 24 9.36 15.54 5.27
N ASN A 25 8.94 16.45 6.16
CA ASN A 25 9.07 16.30 7.61
C ASN A 25 7.77 15.77 8.26
N ALA A 26 6.99 14.97 7.54
CA ALA A 26 5.79 14.34 8.08
C ALA A 26 6.13 12.93 8.61
N ASP A 27 5.50 12.53 9.70
CA ASP A 27 5.63 11.17 10.22
C ASP A 27 4.86 10.16 9.35
N LYS A 28 3.75 10.62 8.75
CA LYS A 28 2.91 9.86 7.82
C LYS A 28 2.32 10.78 6.75
N CYS A 29 2.19 10.28 5.53
CA CYS A 29 1.43 10.94 4.45
C CYS A 29 0.65 9.90 3.64
N TYR A 30 -0.34 10.40 2.89
CA TYR A 30 -1.23 9.58 2.08
C TYR A 30 -1.17 10.03 0.63
N SER A 31 -1.31 9.06 -0.29
CA SER A 31 -1.63 9.37 -1.69
C SER A 31 -3.09 9.79 -1.84
N GLU A 32 -3.42 10.28 -3.03
CA GLU A 32 -4.79 10.32 -3.51
C GLU A 32 -5.41 8.92 -3.51
N VAL A 33 -6.74 8.88 -3.44
CA VAL A 33 -7.51 7.63 -3.57
C VAL A 33 -7.58 7.23 -5.05
N PHE A 34 -7.33 5.96 -5.34
CA PHE A 34 -7.41 5.40 -6.69
C PHE A 34 -8.26 4.14 -6.71
N VAL A 35 -8.82 3.80 -7.86
CA VAL A 35 -9.74 2.66 -8.02
C VAL A 35 -9.13 1.63 -8.94
N ILE A 36 -8.97 0.39 -8.46
CA ILE A 36 -8.54 -0.77 -9.24
C ILE A 36 -9.40 -1.96 -8.81
N GLY A 37 -9.96 -2.67 -9.78
CA GLY A 37 -10.89 -3.78 -9.53
C GLY A 37 -12.16 -3.38 -8.77
N GLY A 38 -12.62 -2.13 -8.93
CA GLY A 38 -13.80 -1.61 -8.23
C GLY A 38 -13.57 -1.26 -6.76
N PHE A 39 -12.36 -1.44 -6.24
CA PHE A 39 -12.01 -1.10 -4.85
C PHE A 39 -11.24 0.21 -4.78
N LYS A 40 -11.56 1.02 -3.77
CA LYS A 40 -10.87 2.27 -3.47
C LYS A 40 -9.65 2.00 -2.61
N TRP A 41 -8.49 2.23 -3.17
CA TRP A 41 -7.19 2.06 -2.55
C TRP A 41 -6.56 3.41 -2.25
N ARG A 42 -5.62 3.43 -1.32
CA ARG A 42 -4.68 4.53 -1.09
C ARG A 42 -3.35 3.98 -0.60
N VAL A 43 -2.26 4.69 -0.85
CA VAL A 43 -0.94 4.37 -0.29
C VAL A 43 -0.72 5.23 0.94
N SER A 44 -0.23 4.62 2.03
CA SER A 44 0.35 5.37 3.14
C SER A 44 1.86 5.21 3.17
N LEU A 45 2.55 6.32 3.42
CA LEU A 45 4.01 6.41 3.43
C LEU A 45 4.48 6.99 4.77
N TYR A 46 5.48 6.33 5.34
CA TYR A 46 6.21 6.75 6.54
C TYR A 46 7.65 7.05 6.13
N PRO A 47 8.00 8.33 5.88
CA PRO A 47 9.30 8.73 5.34
C PRO A 47 10.48 8.42 6.26
N LYS A 48 10.23 8.38 7.58
CA LYS A 48 11.22 8.08 8.63
C LYS A 48 11.18 6.61 9.08
N GLY A 49 10.30 5.82 8.48
CA GLY A 49 10.05 4.42 8.80
C GLY A 49 9.03 4.28 9.93
N TYR A 50 8.35 3.14 9.96
CA TYR A 50 7.42 2.81 11.05
C TYR A 50 8.07 1.93 12.12
N ILE A 51 8.67 0.80 11.70
CA ILE A 51 9.33 -0.17 12.61
C ILE A 51 10.85 0.03 12.65
N VAL A 52 11.49 0.27 11.50
CA VAL A 52 12.94 0.46 11.43
C VAL A 52 13.27 1.93 11.18
N ARG A 53 14.05 2.51 12.09
CA ARG A 53 14.56 3.88 11.96
C ARG A 53 15.45 4.02 10.72
N HIS A 54 15.38 5.17 10.07
CA HIS A 54 16.14 5.48 8.85
C HIS A 54 15.79 4.55 7.67
N SER A 55 14.51 4.20 7.53
CA SER A 55 13.99 3.49 6.36
C SER A 55 12.73 4.16 5.85
N ILE A 56 12.34 3.87 4.61
CA ILE A 56 11.03 4.26 4.07
C ILE A 56 10.10 3.07 4.21
N SER A 57 8.94 3.26 4.84
CA SER A 57 7.88 2.23 4.90
C SER A 57 6.65 2.68 4.10
N MET A 58 6.09 1.79 3.30
CA MET A 58 4.88 2.04 2.49
C MET A 58 3.88 0.90 2.62
N TYR A 59 2.59 1.24 2.64
CA TYR A 59 1.49 0.29 2.78
C TYR A 59 0.38 0.62 1.80
N LEU A 60 -0.27 -0.44 1.28
CA LEU A 60 -1.50 -0.31 0.51
C LEU A 60 -2.69 -0.46 1.46
N GLU A 61 -3.55 0.54 1.51
CA GLU A 61 -4.72 0.57 2.39
C GLU A 61 -6.01 0.65 1.55
N VAL A 62 -7.12 0.15 2.10
CA VAL A 62 -8.46 0.42 1.57
C VAL A 62 -8.91 1.78 2.09
N ALA A 63 -9.22 2.71 1.19
CA ALA A 63 -9.40 4.13 1.54
C ALA A 63 -10.62 4.37 2.45
N ASP A 64 -11.71 3.63 2.21
CA ASP A 64 -12.98 3.74 2.95
C ASP A 64 -13.14 2.60 3.98
N SER A 65 -12.04 2.06 4.53
CA SER A 65 -12.07 0.89 5.43
C SER A 65 -12.97 1.08 6.65
N SER A 66 -13.10 2.28 7.20
CA SER A 66 -13.97 2.58 8.34
C SER A 66 -15.46 2.42 8.06
N LYS A 67 -15.87 2.40 6.79
CA LYS A 67 -17.27 2.26 6.35
C LYS A 67 -17.62 0.82 5.98
N LEU A 68 -16.64 -0.08 5.95
CA LEU A 68 -16.84 -1.46 5.54
C LEU A 68 -17.30 -2.30 6.75
N PRO A 69 -18.15 -3.31 6.51
CA PRO A 69 -18.63 -4.18 7.58
C PRO A 69 -17.48 -5.01 8.17
N SER A 70 -17.64 -5.38 9.44
CA SER A 70 -16.75 -6.34 10.09
C SER A 70 -16.75 -7.66 9.31
N GLY A 71 -15.56 -8.24 9.15
CA GLY A 71 -15.38 -9.48 8.38
C GLY A 71 -15.22 -9.27 6.87
N TRP A 72 -15.18 -8.03 6.38
CA TRP A 72 -14.82 -7.78 4.98
C TRP A 72 -13.40 -8.24 4.69
N THR A 73 -13.22 -8.96 3.58
CA THR A 73 -11.94 -9.52 3.12
C THR A 73 -11.73 -9.28 1.65
N ARG A 74 -10.51 -8.91 1.23
CA ARG A 74 -10.12 -8.92 -0.19
C ARG A 74 -8.68 -9.36 -0.36
N TYR A 75 -8.47 -10.13 -1.41
CA TYR A 75 -7.15 -10.49 -1.89
C TYR A 75 -6.65 -9.45 -2.88
N ALA A 76 -5.39 -9.06 -2.74
CA ALA A 76 -4.69 -8.28 -3.74
C ALA A 76 -3.22 -8.69 -3.82
N LYS A 77 -2.69 -8.68 -5.04
CA LYS A 77 -1.27 -8.88 -5.35
C LYS A 77 -0.75 -7.58 -5.93
N PHE A 78 0.34 -7.07 -5.38
CA PHE A 78 0.84 -5.75 -5.75
C PHE A 78 2.35 -5.66 -5.54
N SER A 79 2.97 -4.70 -6.20
CA SER A 79 4.37 -4.33 -5.96
C SER A 79 4.46 -2.83 -5.74
N PHE A 80 5.43 -2.41 -4.93
CA PHE A 80 5.79 -1.02 -4.82
C PHE A 80 7.09 -0.77 -5.55
N THR A 81 7.11 0.27 -6.37
CA THR A 81 8.32 0.75 -7.04
C THR A 81 8.62 2.17 -6.59
N LEU A 82 9.77 2.35 -5.93
CA LEU A 82 10.32 3.67 -5.70
C LEU A 82 11.08 4.08 -6.96
N VAL A 83 10.48 4.98 -7.74
CA VAL A 83 11.04 5.46 -8.99
C VAL A 83 12.10 6.52 -8.70
N ASN A 84 13.34 6.26 -9.12
CA ASN A 84 14.36 7.29 -9.13
C ASN A 84 14.10 8.22 -10.33
N GLN A 85 13.86 9.50 -10.04
CA GLN A 85 13.45 10.48 -11.04
C GLN A 85 14.61 10.93 -11.96
N LEU A 86 15.85 10.80 -11.50
CA LEU A 86 17.05 11.19 -12.26
C LEU A 86 17.56 10.04 -13.13
N ASP A 87 17.49 8.82 -12.61
CA ASP A 87 17.88 7.61 -13.34
C ASP A 87 16.89 6.48 -13.05
N ARG A 88 16.03 6.19 -14.04
CA ARG A 88 15.00 5.15 -13.91
C ARG A 88 15.59 3.75 -13.71
N ILE A 89 16.80 3.48 -14.19
CA ILE A 89 17.47 2.18 -14.04
C ILE A 89 17.77 1.90 -12.56
N LEU A 90 17.98 2.94 -11.76
CA LEU A 90 18.23 2.85 -10.32
C LEU A 90 16.94 2.73 -9.48
N SER A 91 15.77 2.69 -10.12
CA SER A 91 14.50 2.47 -9.42
C SER A 91 14.50 1.13 -8.69
N LYS A 92 13.83 1.09 -7.54
CA LYS A 92 13.80 -0.10 -6.69
C LYS A 92 12.37 -0.60 -6.55
N THR A 93 12.14 -1.86 -6.93
CA THR A 93 10.84 -2.52 -6.83
C THR A 93 10.87 -3.61 -5.76
N LYS A 94 9.80 -3.71 -4.98
CA LYS A 94 9.52 -4.80 -4.07
C LYS A 94 8.13 -5.36 -4.37
N SER A 95 8.08 -6.65 -4.72
CA SER A 95 6.84 -7.37 -5.01
C SER A 95 6.32 -8.05 -3.76
N ILE A 96 5.03 -7.87 -3.47
CA ILE A 96 4.32 -8.52 -2.37
C ILE A 96 3.31 -9.48 -3.00
N HIS A 97 3.37 -10.74 -2.58
CA HIS A 97 2.78 -11.83 -3.35
C HIS A 97 1.26 -11.95 -3.15
N THR A 98 0.71 -11.69 -1.96
CA THR A 98 -0.74 -11.59 -1.69
C THR A 98 -0.96 -11.02 -0.29
N PHE A 99 -1.90 -10.08 -0.12
CA PHE A 99 -2.40 -9.72 1.21
C PHE A 99 -3.91 -9.87 1.30
N LEU A 100 -4.39 -10.23 2.49
CA LEU A 100 -5.80 -10.29 2.85
C LEU A 100 -6.12 -9.11 3.78
N VAL A 101 -6.95 -8.18 3.34
CA VAL A 101 -7.44 -7.09 4.21
C VAL A 101 -8.59 -7.60 5.06
N HIS A 102 -8.38 -7.89 6.35
CA HIS A 102 -9.48 -8.15 7.28
C HIS A 102 -9.88 -6.86 8.00
N ILE A 103 -11.18 -6.59 8.13
CA ILE A 103 -11.70 -5.51 8.98
C ILE A 103 -12.30 -6.15 10.22
N LEU A 104 -11.60 -6.10 11.34
CA LEU A 104 -12.13 -6.46 12.65
C LEU A 104 -12.61 -5.18 13.34
N CYS A 105 -13.81 -5.26 13.94
CA CYS A 105 -14.49 -4.30 14.81
C CYS A 105 -13.78 -2.94 15.06
N PRO A 106 -14.45 -1.78 14.87
CA PRO A 106 -13.83 -0.43 14.86
C PRO A 106 -13.11 0.01 16.15
N ILE A 107 -13.10 -0.81 17.19
CA ILE A 107 -12.45 -0.58 18.49
C ILE A 107 -10.99 -1.10 18.50
N LEU A 108 -10.57 -1.89 17.51
CA LEU A 108 -9.29 -2.62 17.47
C LEU A 108 -8.46 -2.37 16.19
N SER A 109 -8.54 -1.16 15.61
CA SER A 109 -7.77 -0.79 14.40
C SER A 109 -6.24 -0.98 14.52
N ILE A 110 -5.71 -1.20 15.73
CA ILE A 110 -4.28 -1.37 16.03
C ILE A 110 -3.82 -2.84 15.93
N TYR A 111 -4.68 -3.82 16.23
CA TYR A 111 -4.24 -5.23 16.36
C TYR A 111 -4.11 -5.97 15.03
N LEU A 112 -4.77 -5.50 13.98
CA LEU A 112 -4.69 -6.13 12.66
C LEU A 112 -3.34 -5.87 11.95
N LEU A 113 -2.63 -4.83 12.38
CA LEU A 113 -1.25 -4.56 11.96
C LEU A 113 -0.25 -5.56 12.59
N LEU A 114 -0.64 -6.28 13.66
CA LEU A 114 0.25 -7.14 14.46
C LEU A 114 0.18 -8.64 14.12
N CYS A 115 -0.85 -9.15 13.43
CA CYS A 115 -1.00 -10.60 13.22
C CYS A 115 -0.50 -11.14 11.86
N HIS A 116 0.13 -10.33 11.00
CA HIS A 116 0.86 -10.86 9.84
C HIS A 116 2.20 -10.13 9.64
N LEU A 117 3.06 -10.19 10.68
CA LEU A 117 4.52 -10.07 10.52
C LEU A 117 4.94 -11.05 9.40
N ASP A 118 5.60 -10.65 8.31
CA ASP A 118 7.02 -10.27 8.29
C ASP A 118 7.46 -9.45 7.04
N GLU A 119 6.57 -8.72 6.35
CA GLU A 119 6.99 -7.97 5.16
C GLU A 119 6.86 -6.46 5.31
N CYS A 120 7.68 -5.92 6.22
CA CYS A 120 8.03 -4.51 6.18
C CYS A 120 8.92 -4.24 4.96
N ILE A 121 8.48 -3.35 4.07
CA ILE A 121 9.34 -2.85 3.00
C ILE A 121 10.40 -1.97 3.64
N PHE A 122 11.64 -2.45 3.65
CA PHE A 122 12.79 -1.70 4.12
C PHE A 122 13.62 -1.24 2.92
N PHE A 123 13.57 0.05 2.61
CA PHE A 123 14.60 0.70 1.82
C PHE A 123 15.71 1.16 2.78
N LYS A 124 16.75 0.34 2.96
CA LYS A 124 18.02 0.80 3.55
C LYS A 124 18.88 1.38 2.42
N ASN A 125 19.55 2.49 2.69
CA ASN A 125 20.48 3.20 1.78
C ASN A 125 19.82 3.81 0.53
N LEU A 126 18.89 4.73 0.74
CA LEU A 126 18.51 5.73 -0.26
C LEU A 126 18.69 7.11 0.37
N PHE A 127 19.95 7.50 0.59
CA PHE A 127 20.56 8.84 0.58
C PHE A 127 22.02 8.69 1.00
#